data_AF-A0A521KEV0-F1
#
_entry.id   AF-A0A521KEV0-F1
#
_cell.length_a   1.000
_cell.length_b   1.000
_cell.length_c   1.000
_cell.angle_alpha   90.00
_cell.angle_beta   90.00
_cell.angle_gamma   90.00
#
_symmetry.space_group_name_H-M   'P 1'
#
loop_
_entity.id
_entity.type
_entity.pdbx_description
1 polymer ?
#
loop_
_entity_poly.entity_id
_entity_poly.type
_entity_poly.pdbx_seq_one_letter_code
_entity_poly.pdbx_strand_id
1 'polypeptide(L)' 'MADDITSMDAVRTPWLAAGGDHRDLAHLAIEGNDPIYPSPFRVGTLAAASVAGAALAAAKVWQVRTGRWQIGRA' A
#
# COMPACT_ATOMS: atom_id res chain seq x y z
N MET A 1 11.13 -2.81 -21.87
CA MET A 1 10.08 -3.58 -21.20
C MET A 1 10.04 -3.02 -19.80
N ALA A 2 9.12 -2.11 -19.49
CA ALA A 2 9.07 -1.47 -18.18
C ALA A 2 8.77 -2.55 -17.14
N ASP A 3 9.60 -2.64 -16.09
CA ASP A 3 9.33 -3.54 -14.97
C ASP A 3 7.92 -3.26 -14.46
N ASP A 4 7.12 -4.32 -14.35
CA ASP A 4 5.71 -4.21 -14.00
C ASP A 4 5.61 -3.90 -12.49
N ILE A 5 5.46 -2.63 -12.13
CA ILE A 5 5.35 -2.23 -10.73
C ILE A 5 3.96 -2.59 -10.19
N THR A 6 3.91 -3.46 -9.19
CA THR A 6 2.65 -3.82 -8.52
C THR A 6 2.23 -2.74 -7.53
N SER A 7 0.94 -2.71 -7.17
CA SER A 7 0.44 -1.77 -6.15
C SER A 7 1.15 -1.96 -4.82
N MET A 8 1.52 -3.20 -4.47
CA MET A 8 2.28 -3.49 -3.26
C MET A 8 3.70 -2.91 -3.31
N ASP A 9 4.38 -2.99 -4.45
CA ASP A 9 5.73 -2.40 -4.62
C ASP A 9 5.71 -0.88 -4.53
N ALA A 10 4.64 -0.27 -5.08
CA ALA A 10 4.41 1.17 -5.00
C ALA A 10 4.12 1.67 -3.58
N VAL A 11 3.61 0.83 -2.66
CA VAL A 11 3.50 1.16 -1.22
C VAL A 11 4.79 0.88 -0.47
N ARG A 12 5.43 -0.28 -0.73
CA ARG A 12 6.61 -0.75 -0.01
C ARG A 12 7.71 0.30 0.03
N THR A 13 8.02 0.86 -1.13
CA THR A 13 9.14 1.80 -1.28
C THR A 13 8.98 3.06 -0.40
N PRO A 14 7.89 3.83 -0.50
CA PRO A 14 7.70 4.99 0.37
C PRO A 14 7.51 4.60 1.85
N TRP A 15 6.90 3.45 2.16
CA TRP A 15 6.74 3.00 3.55
C TRP A 15 8.08 2.77 4.25
N LEU A 16 8.99 2.05 3.60
CA LEU A 16 10.33 1.81 4.13
C LEU A 16 11.16 3.10 4.18
N ALA A 17 11.02 3.97 3.18
CA ALA A 17 11.68 5.28 3.17
C ALA A 17 11.21 6.19 4.33
N ALA A 18 9.97 6.04 4.77
CA ALA A 18 9.42 6.73 5.94
C ALA A 18 9.82 6.10 7.29
N GLY A 19 10.64 5.04 7.29
CA GLY A 19 11.07 4.32 8.49
C GLY A 19 10.07 3.28 9.00
N GLY A 20 9.06 2.94 8.21
CA GLY A 20 8.11 1.87 8.54
C GLY A 20 8.74 0.48 8.55
N ASP A 21 8.22 -0.43 9.36
CA ASP A 21 8.70 -1.82 9.40
C ASP A 21 8.10 -2.60 8.21
N HIS A 22 8.91 -3.38 7.49
CA HIS A 22 8.44 -4.29 6.44
C HIS A 22 7.33 -5.25 6.91
N ARG A 23 7.31 -5.61 8.20
CA ARG A 23 6.28 -6.48 8.80
C ARG A 23 4.91 -5.82 8.82
N ASP A 24 4.85 -4.49 8.86
CA ASP A 24 3.59 -3.76 8.86
C ASP A 24 2.83 -3.96 7.53
N LEU A 25 3.55 -4.21 6.43
CA LEU A 25 2.96 -4.48 5.11
C LEU A 25 2.12 -5.78 5.08
N ALA A 26 2.31 -6.70 6.03
CA ALA A 26 1.49 -7.91 6.14
C ALA A 26 0.03 -7.61 6.52
N HIS A 27 -0.26 -6.37 6.96
CA HIS A 27 -1.61 -5.91 7.26
C HIS A 27 -2.33 -5.29 6.05
N LEU A 28 -1.69 -5.26 4.89
CA LEU A 28 -2.28 -4.76 3.64
C LEU A 28 -2.65 -5.92 2.71
N ALA A 29 -3.88 -5.86 2.19
CA ALA A 29 -4.31 -6.58 1.01
C ALA A 29 -4.74 -5.55 -0.03
N ILE A 30 -4.15 -5.60 -1.22
CA ILE A 30 -4.50 -4.74 -2.34
C ILE A 30 -4.86 -5.65 -3.51
N GLU A 31 -6.10 -5.53 -3.97
CA GLU A 31 -6.62 -6.29 -5.09
C GLU A 31 -6.75 -5.40 -6.34
N GLY A 32 -6.91 -6.05 -7.50
CA GLY A 32 -6.94 -5.38 -8.79
C GLY A 32 -5.55 -5.16 -9.39
N ASN A 33 -5.52 -4.87 -10.68
CA ASN A 33 -4.29 -4.62 -11.41
C ASN A 33 -4.51 -3.60 -12.53
N ASP A 34 -3.49 -2.77 -12.75
CA ASP A 34 -3.42 -1.88 -13.90
C ASP A 34 -2.69 -2.54 -15.08
N PRO A 35 -2.98 -2.14 -16.33
CA PRO A 35 -3.78 -0.98 -16.67
C PRO A 35 -5.14 -1.38 -17.27
N ILE A 36 -6.20 -0.63 -16.98
CA ILE A 36 -7.52 -0.86 -17.59
C ILE A 36 -7.51 -0.49 -19.10
N TYR A 37 -6.63 0.41 -19.50
CA TYR A 37 -6.36 0.79 -20.91
C TYR A 37 -4.90 0.57 -21.28
N PRO A 38 -4.54 0.37 -22.56
CA PRO A 38 -3.15 0.28 -22.99
C PRO A 38 -2.45 1.65 -22.85
N SER A 39 -2.00 1.93 -21.63
CA SER A 39 -1.32 3.16 -21.23
C SER A 39 -0.05 2.77 -20.48
N PRO A 40 1.07 3.48 -20.70
CA PRO A 40 2.28 3.31 -19.89
C PRO A 40 2.11 3.88 -18.47
N PHE A 41 1.08 4.70 -18.22
CA PHE A 41 0.82 5.31 -16.92
C PHE A 41 0.01 4.37 -16.02
N ARG A 42 0.61 3.97 -14.91
CA ARG A 42 0.04 3.08 -13.88
C ARG A 42 -0.76 3.86 -12.82
N VAL A 43 -1.75 4.64 -13.27
CA VAL A 43 -2.48 5.57 -12.40
C VAL A 43 -3.28 4.85 -11.31
N GLY A 44 -3.94 3.74 -11.64
CA GLY A 44 -4.64 2.88 -10.69
C GLY A 44 -3.69 2.25 -9.68
N THR A 45 -2.50 1.78 -10.10
CA THR A 45 -1.45 1.30 -9.19
C THR A 45 -1.05 2.37 -8.18
N LEU A 46 -0.77 3.58 -8.65
CA LEU A 46 -0.37 4.71 -7.79
C LEU A 46 -1.50 5.17 -6.88
N ALA A 47 -2.74 5.20 -7.37
CA ALA A 47 -3.92 5.55 -6.59
C ALA A 47 -4.17 4.53 -5.47
N ALA A 48 -4.19 3.23 -5.81
CA ALA A 48 -4.35 2.15 -4.84
C ALA A 48 -3.24 2.19 -3.78
N ALA A 49 -1.99 2.40 -4.20
CA ALA A 49 -0.86 2.50 -3.28
C ALA A 49 -0.96 3.72 -2.35
N SER A 50 -1.41 4.87 -2.85
CA SER A 50 -1.57 6.08 -2.03
C SER A 50 -2.63 5.88 -0.95
N VAL A 51 -3.77 5.28 -1.30
CA VAL A 51 -4.84 4.96 -0.34
C VAL A 51 -4.38 3.92 0.68
N ALA A 52 -3.74 2.84 0.21
CA ALA A 52 -3.21 1.77 1.06
C ALA A 52 -2.15 2.29 2.04
N GLY A 53 -1.21 3.12 1.58
CA GLY A 53 -0.19 3.70 2.43
C GLY A 53 -0.77 4.60 3.53
N ALA A 54 -1.75 5.45 3.20
CA ALA A 54 -2.44 6.28 4.18
C ALA A 54 -3.23 5.44 5.20
N ALA A 55 -3.93 4.39 4.74
CA ALA A 55 -4.66 3.48 5.61
C ALA A 55 -3.72 2.72 6.56
N LEU A 56 -2.58 2.24 6.05
CA LEU A 56 -1.57 1.56 6.88
C LEU A 56 -0.96 2.50 7.92
N ALA A 57 -0.64 3.75 7.55
CA ALA A 57 -0.15 4.75 8.49
C ALA A 57 -1.17 5.02 9.61
N ALA A 58 -2.45 5.19 9.28
CA ALA A 58 -3.51 5.36 10.26
C ALA A 58 -3.66 4.14 11.17
N ALA A 59 -3.63 2.93 10.60
CA ALA A 59 -3.71 1.68 11.35
C ALA A 59 -2.50 1.49 12.27
N LYS A 60 -1.29 1.93 11.86
CA LYS A 60 -0.09 1.89 12.69
C LYS A 60 -0.20 2.85 13.88
N VAL A 61 -0.69 4.06 13.68
CA VAL A 61 -0.96 5.00 14.78
C VAL A 61 -1.94 4.40 15.77
N TRP A 62 -3.00 3.74 15.29
CA TRP A 62 -3.94 3.03 16.15
C TRP A 62 -3.29 1.88 16.92
N GLN A 63 -2.44 1.08 16.26
CA GLN A 63 -1.71 -0.03 16.88
C GLN A 63 -0.76 0.44 17.97
N VAL A 64 -0.02 1.52 17.75
CA VAL A 64 0.87 2.10 18.76
C VAL A 64 0.08 2.59 19.98
N ARG A 65 -1.11 3.18 19.77
CA ARG A 65 -1.94 3.71 20.87
C ARG A 65 -2.70 2.66 21.65
N THR A 66 -3.10 1.55 21.01
CA THR A 66 -4.04 0.58 21.59
C THR A 66 -3.46 -0.83 21.76
N GLY A 67 -2.27 -1.08 21.21
CA GLY A 67 -1.65 -2.40 21.13
C GLY A 67 -2.31 -3.34 20.12
N ARG A 68 -3.32 -2.90 19.37
CA ARG A 68 -4.09 -3.74 18.42
C ARG A 68 -4.13 -3.11 17.05
N TRP A 69 -4.02 -3.91 16.01
CA TRP A 69 -4.24 -3.44 14.64
C TRP A 69 -5.73 -3.17 14.38
N GLN A 70 -6.00 -2.14 13.58
CA GLN A 70 -7.33 -1.96 13.01
C GLN A 70 -7.52 -2.97 11.88
N ILE A 71 -8.56 -3.80 11.98
CA ILE A 71 -8.92 -4.74 10.92
C ILE A 71 -9.81 -4.00 9.94
N GLY A 72 -9.28 -3.70 8.75
CA GLY A 72 -10.10 -3.30 7.62
C GLY A 72 -10.87 -4.53 7.14
N ARG A 73 -12.20 -4.55 7.30
CA ARG A 73 -13.02 -5.51 6.56
C ARG A 73 -13.11 -4.97 5.13
N ALA A 74 -12.46 -5.68 4.20
CA ALA A 74 -12.75 -5.57 2.77
C ALA A 74 -14.05 -6.33 2.47
#